data_AF-A0A949MGT9-F1
#
_entry.id   AF-A0A949MGT9-F1
#
_cell.length_a   1.000
_cell.length_b   1.000
_cell.length_c   1.000
_cell.angle_alpha   90.00
_cell.angle_beta   90.00
_cell.angle_gamma   90.00
#
_symmetry.space_group_name_H-M   'P 1'
#
loop_
_entity.id
_entity.type
_entity.pdbx_description
1 polymer ?
#
loop_
_entity_poly.entity_id
_entity_poly.type
_entity_poly.pdbx_seq_one_letter_code
_entity_poly.pdbx_strand_id
1 'polypeptide(L)'
;MIAKDEIEAKSKEFEIHSSNVERDYVFGWLIFGIFTVSSLKDTIFLKGGNALRKGYFKNTRFSSDLDFGIPGEIAQNVLLEEINKVCDFIQGKAGVVFVKEDNKVEEKFLASEAPIPDLKVYEVRVYFKGFNGEADHIKLRISMDITRFDKVLLPIQSVDLIHPYSDAENLVCKIRCMKLEEIIATKLKCLLQRQHAPDLFDYVYSIKLLGGELNKEEVVQTFVRKTIFGRNLHVLKNILHKTPFDYFKEYWSKTVVCAKQFLFGVDEAINLFIADLETLFGIYPDNGFAEFAYFGAELRAPIMKAGREQTLLKIRYKGEDRIVEPYSLKYQQKKDGTEWEYFYAYKLKGGKSDPGTKKFLAKDMESIENLDDKFVPRFPIELSKAGETPENPYLFDPNRPTPAPRPRRASGLSRTPRRSSFGPKYIYQCSYCGRKFPKSSHDSTLRQHKDKNGYPCGGRYGYYVDTKY
;
A
#
# COMPACT_ATOMS: atom_id res chain seq x y z
N MET A 1 2.93 -4.32 -28.66
CA MET A 1 3.55 -3.17 -27.99
C MET A 1 2.57 -2.03 -28.07
N ILE A 2 2.23 -1.44 -26.93
CA ILE A 2 1.39 -0.25 -26.86
C ILE A 2 2.13 0.97 -27.42
N ALA A 3 1.44 1.79 -28.21
CA ALA A 3 1.99 3.05 -28.67
C ALA A 3 1.95 4.10 -27.55
N LYS A 4 2.92 5.00 -27.50
CA LYS A 4 2.91 6.12 -26.55
C LYS A 4 1.62 6.96 -26.68
N ASP A 5 1.18 7.18 -27.92
CA ASP A 5 -0.06 7.91 -28.21
C ASP A 5 -1.30 7.23 -27.63
N GLU A 6 -1.30 5.88 -27.54
CA GLU A 6 -2.39 5.14 -26.90
C GLU A 6 -2.39 5.33 -25.39
N ILE A 7 -1.22 5.34 -24.73
CA ILE A 7 -1.11 5.64 -23.30
C ILE A 7 -1.66 7.04 -23.00
N GLU A 8 -1.30 8.03 -23.81
CA GLU A 8 -1.80 9.41 -23.67
C GLU A 8 -3.30 9.51 -23.97
N ALA A 9 -3.79 8.79 -25.00
CA ALA A 9 -5.22 8.74 -25.31
C ALA A 9 -6.02 8.11 -24.17
N LYS A 10 -5.57 6.98 -23.62
CA LYS A 10 -6.20 6.31 -22.47
C LYS A 10 -6.14 7.15 -21.20
N SER A 11 -5.03 7.85 -20.98
CA SER A 11 -4.88 8.79 -19.86
C SER A 11 -5.92 9.92 -19.94
N LYS A 12 -6.16 10.48 -21.14
CA LYS A 12 -7.20 11.48 -21.39
C LYS A 12 -8.60 10.90 -21.25
N GLU A 13 -8.86 9.72 -21.84
CA GLU A 13 -10.15 9.01 -21.76
C GLU A 13 -10.55 8.75 -20.30
N PHE A 14 -9.61 8.27 -19.48
CA PHE A 14 -9.87 7.94 -18.09
C PHE A 14 -9.77 9.13 -17.13
N GLU A 15 -9.23 10.27 -17.60
CA GLU A 15 -8.87 11.43 -16.77
C GLU A 15 -7.95 11.05 -15.59
N ILE A 16 -6.92 10.24 -15.86
CA ILE A 16 -5.90 9.83 -14.87
C ILE A 16 -4.50 10.06 -15.40
N HIS A 17 -3.52 10.18 -14.51
CA HIS A 17 -2.12 10.34 -14.91
C HIS A 17 -1.62 9.14 -15.74
N SER A 18 -0.86 9.42 -16.81
CA SER A 18 -0.36 8.43 -17.79
C SER A 18 0.45 7.31 -17.15
N SER A 19 1.20 7.58 -16.08
CA SER A 19 1.94 6.57 -15.32
C SER A 19 1.06 5.46 -14.75
N ASN A 20 -0.21 5.72 -14.41
CA ASN A 20 -1.13 4.68 -13.95
C ASN A 20 -1.54 3.75 -15.10
N VAL A 21 -1.76 4.32 -16.29
CA VAL A 21 -2.07 3.58 -17.51
C VAL A 21 -0.87 2.72 -17.94
N GLU A 22 0.31 3.29 -17.91
CA GLU A 22 1.57 2.61 -18.20
C GLU A 22 1.83 1.44 -17.23
N ARG A 23 1.72 1.66 -15.93
CA ARG A 23 1.89 0.59 -14.93
C ARG A 23 0.88 -0.53 -15.12
N ASP A 24 -0.39 -0.19 -15.38
CA ASP A 24 -1.41 -1.19 -15.65
C ASP A 24 -1.13 -1.99 -16.93
N TYR A 25 -0.57 -1.36 -17.95
CA TYR A 25 -0.10 -2.06 -19.15
C TYR A 25 1.02 -3.05 -18.83
N VAL A 26 2.05 -2.61 -18.09
CA VAL A 26 3.17 -3.47 -17.70
C VAL A 26 2.71 -4.60 -16.78
N PHE A 27 1.70 -4.38 -15.93
CA PHE A 27 1.10 -5.45 -15.12
C PHE A 27 0.47 -6.55 -15.97
N GLY A 28 -0.21 -6.20 -17.06
CA GLY A 28 -0.74 -7.19 -18.01
C GLY A 28 0.36 -8.10 -18.53
N TRP A 29 1.48 -7.51 -18.96
CA TRP A 29 2.65 -8.26 -19.45
C TRP A 29 3.35 -9.10 -18.38
N LEU A 30 3.52 -8.56 -17.17
CA LEU A 30 4.12 -9.29 -16.05
C LEU A 30 3.26 -10.51 -15.67
N ILE A 31 1.95 -10.34 -15.56
CA ILE A 31 1.02 -11.44 -15.28
C ILE A 31 1.08 -12.46 -16.43
N PHE A 32 0.98 -12.02 -17.68
CA PHE A 32 1.07 -12.89 -18.84
C PHE A 32 2.37 -13.71 -18.83
N GLY A 33 3.52 -13.08 -18.62
CA GLY A 33 4.82 -13.75 -18.57
C GLY A 33 4.93 -14.72 -17.38
N ILE A 34 4.41 -14.38 -16.20
CA ILE A 34 4.35 -15.29 -15.05
C ILE A 34 3.55 -16.55 -15.40
N PHE A 35 2.39 -16.42 -16.06
CA PHE A 35 1.51 -17.56 -16.34
C PHE A 35 1.85 -18.35 -17.61
N THR A 36 2.75 -17.84 -18.46
CA THR A 36 3.11 -18.50 -19.72
C THR A 36 4.57 -18.97 -19.78
N VAL A 37 5.50 -18.24 -19.17
CA VAL A 37 6.95 -18.46 -19.29
C VAL A 37 7.59 -18.95 -17.99
N SER A 38 7.10 -18.48 -16.84
CA SER A 38 7.66 -18.83 -15.54
C SER A 38 7.23 -20.23 -15.09
N SER A 39 8.10 -20.91 -14.33
CA SER A 39 7.73 -22.14 -13.61
C SER A 39 6.75 -21.89 -12.46
N LEU A 40 6.60 -20.63 -12.03
CA LEU A 40 5.68 -20.25 -10.96
C LEU A 40 4.21 -20.46 -11.32
N LYS A 41 3.87 -20.50 -12.61
CA LYS A 41 2.48 -20.56 -13.13
C LYS A 41 1.60 -21.63 -12.50
N ASP A 42 2.19 -22.74 -12.04
CA ASP A 42 1.46 -23.89 -11.50
C ASP A 42 1.11 -23.73 -10.01
N THR A 43 1.82 -22.85 -9.29
CA THR A 43 1.68 -22.66 -7.84
C THR A 43 1.19 -21.27 -7.45
N ILE A 44 1.62 -20.23 -8.18
CA ILE A 44 1.26 -18.85 -7.90
C ILE A 44 -0.17 -18.54 -8.32
N PHE A 45 -0.85 -17.68 -7.58
CA PHE A 45 -2.16 -17.16 -7.94
C PHE A 45 -2.26 -15.66 -7.63
N LEU A 46 -2.97 -14.93 -8.48
CA LEU A 46 -3.21 -13.50 -8.33
C LEU A 46 -4.29 -13.24 -7.26
N LYS A 47 -4.09 -12.22 -6.42
CA LYS A 47 -5.05 -11.78 -5.41
C LYS A 47 -5.09 -10.24 -5.29
N GLY A 48 -5.88 -9.73 -4.35
CA GLY A 48 -5.92 -8.30 -4.04
C GLY A 48 -6.63 -7.46 -5.13
N GLY A 49 -6.24 -6.19 -5.26
CA GLY A 49 -6.93 -5.25 -6.15
C GLY A 49 -6.72 -5.54 -7.64
N ASN A 50 -5.51 -5.99 -8.02
CA ASN A 50 -5.24 -6.33 -9.42
C ASN A 50 -5.87 -7.66 -9.85
N ALA A 51 -6.20 -8.57 -8.92
CA ALA A 51 -7.05 -9.71 -9.25
C ALA A 51 -8.43 -9.27 -9.76
N LEU A 52 -9.03 -8.25 -9.13
CA LEU A 52 -10.29 -7.66 -9.61
C LEU A 52 -10.11 -7.06 -11.00
N ARG A 53 -9.06 -6.25 -11.23
CA ARG A 53 -8.85 -5.54 -12.50
C ARG A 53 -8.39 -6.42 -13.66
N LYS A 54 -7.58 -7.44 -13.40
CA LYS A 54 -6.95 -8.28 -14.42
C LYS A 54 -7.62 -9.64 -14.59
N GLY A 55 -8.47 -10.05 -13.65
CA GLY A 55 -9.15 -11.35 -13.69
C GLY A 55 -10.67 -11.29 -13.77
N TYR A 56 -11.33 -10.24 -13.27
CA TYR A 56 -12.80 -10.22 -13.14
C TYR A 56 -13.48 -9.03 -13.83
N PHE A 57 -12.88 -7.84 -13.79
CA PHE A 57 -13.52 -6.61 -14.21
C PHE A 57 -12.62 -5.73 -15.07
N LYS A 58 -13.09 -5.40 -16.28
CA LYS A 58 -12.40 -4.49 -17.20
C LYS A 58 -12.26 -3.06 -16.66
N ASN A 59 -13.21 -2.63 -15.84
CA ASN A 59 -13.46 -1.22 -15.54
C ASN A 59 -13.36 -0.88 -14.03
N THR A 60 -12.35 -1.41 -13.33
CA THR A 60 -12.11 -1.10 -11.91
C THR A 60 -11.04 -0.04 -11.70
N ARG A 61 -10.85 0.40 -10.46
CA ARG A 61 -9.74 1.28 -10.09
C ARG A 61 -8.37 0.69 -10.45
N PHE A 62 -7.41 1.56 -10.69
CA PHE A 62 -6.01 1.23 -10.84
C PHE A 62 -5.40 0.92 -9.46
N SER A 63 -4.43 0.01 -9.44
CA SER A 63 -3.71 -0.38 -8.23
C SER A 63 -2.22 -0.16 -8.46
N SER A 64 -1.47 0.14 -7.39
CA SER A 64 -0.02 0.36 -7.44
C SER A 64 0.81 -0.91 -7.35
N ASP A 65 0.21 -1.99 -6.84
CA ASP A 65 0.91 -3.23 -6.48
C ASP A 65 0.23 -4.44 -7.13
N LEU A 66 1.04 -5.43 -7.52
CA LEU A 66 0.54 -6.78 -7.83
C LEU A 66 0.70 -7.68 -6.61
N ASP A 67 -0.41 -8.19 -6.08
CA ASP A 67 -0.41 -9.11 -4.95
C ASP A 67 -0.61 -10.55 -5.43
N PHE A 68 0.30 -11.44 -5.05
CA PHE A 68 0.21 -12.87 -5.33
C PHE A 68 0.24 -13.69 -4.04
N GLY A 69 -0.34 -14.89 -4.10
CA GLY A 69 -0.17 -15.92 -3.09
C GLY A 69 0.50 -17.17 -3.66
N ILE A 70 1.21 -17.90 -2.80
CA ILE A 70 1.78 -19.23 -3.09
C ILE A 70 1.47 -20.15 -1.90
N PRO A 71 0.95 -21.37 -2.12
CA PRO A 71 0.55 -22.30 -1.05
C PRO A 71 1.71 -22.99 -0.31
N GLY A 72 2.96 -22.63 -0.60
CA GLY A 72 4.15 -23.26 -0.05
C GLY A 72 5.36 -22.33 -0.07
N GLU A 73 6.52 -22.88 0.30
CA GLU A 73 7.74 -22.08 0.36
C GLU A 73 8.40 -21.88 -1.01
N ILE A 74 9.01 -20.72 -1.21
CA ILE A 74 9.86 -20.42 -2.37
C ILE A 74 11.10 -19.69 -1.90
N ALA A 75 12.26 -20.08 -2.41
CA ALA A 75 13.51 -19.41 -2.11
C ALA A 75 13.61 -18.07 -2.86
N GLN A 76 14.16 -17.04 -2.20
CA GLN A 76 14.25 -15.69 -2.76
C GLN A 76 15.05 -15.63 -4.08
N ASN A 77 16.12 -16.43 -4.20
CA ASN A 77 16.92 -16.50 -5.42
C ASN A 77 16.14 -17.11 -6.59
N VAL A 78 15.41 -18.20 -6.36
CA VAL A 78 14.55 -18.84 -7.37
C VAL A 78 13.47 -17.86 -7.82
N LEU A 79 12.86 -17.14 -6.87
CA LEU A 79 11.86 -16.13 -7.19
C LEU A 79 12.45 -14.99 -8.04
N LEU A 80 13.63 -14.47 -7.69
CA LEU A 80 14.28 -13.42 -8.47
C LEU A 80 14.66 -13.89 -9.89
N GLU A 81 15.18 -15.11 -10.02
CA GLU A 81 15.53 -15.73 -11.31
C GLU A 81 14.30 -15.85 -12.22
N GLU A 82 13.18 -16.37 -11.69
CA GLU A 82 11.93 -16.51 -12.43
C GLU A 82 11.33 -15.15 -12.85
N ILE A 83 11.38 -14.14 -11.98
CA ILE A 83 10.92 -12.79 -12.33
C ILE A 83 11.82 -12.15 -13.40
N ASN A 84 13.15 -12.32 -13.30
CA ASN A 84 14.07 -11.80 -14.31
C ASN A 84 13.90 -12.50 -15.67
N LYS A 85 13.61 -13.80 -15.68
CA LYS A 85 13.23 -14.55 -16.90
C LYS A 85 11.98 -13.97 -17.54
N VAL A 86 10.98 -13.61 -16.74
CA VAL A 86 9.77 -12.91 -17.23
C VAL A 86 10.11 -11.54 -17.80
N CYS A 87 10.95 -10.74 -17.14
CA CYS A 87 11.42 -9.45 -17.65
C CYS A 87 12.12 -9.59 -19.01
N ASP A 88 12.96 -10.61 -19.20
CA ASP A 88 13.64 -10.87 -20.48
C ASP A 88 12.68 -11.20 -21.61
N PHE A 89 11.67 -12.02 -21.32
CA PHE A 89 10.61 -12.32 -22.27
C PHE A 89 9.84 -11.05 -22.69
N ILE A 90 9.47 -10.21 -21.73
CA ILE A 90 8.72 -8.97 -21.99
C ILE A 90 9.58 -7.97 -22.77
N GLN A 91 10.88 -7.83 -22.46
CA GLN A 91 11.79 -7.00 -23.26
C GLN A 91 11.77 -7.38 -24.73
N GLY A 92 11.83 -8.68 -25.04
CA GLY A 92 11.83 -9.18 -26.41
C GLY A 92 10.49 -9.05 -27.14
N LYS A 93 9.36 -8.95 -26.43
CA LYS A 93 8.01 -8.97 -27.02
C LYS A 93 7.27 -7.63 -26.97
N ALA A 94 7.46 -6.87 -25.91
CA ALA A 94 6.72 -5.66 -25.61
C ALA A 94 7.60 -4.40 -25.60
N GLY A 95 8.93 -4.54 -25.71
CA GLY A 95 9.88 -3.41 -25.74
C GLY A 95 9.96 -2.60 -24.45
N VAL A 96 9.38 -3.10 -23.35
CA VAL A 96 9.54 -2.52 -22.01
C VAL A 96 10.97 -2.77 -21.57
N VAL A 97 11.73 -1.73 -21.23
CA VAL A 97 13.14 -1.86 -20.84
C VAL A 97 13.23 -2.05 -19.32
N PHE A 98 13.57 -3.26 -18.87
CA PHE A 98 13.77 -3.57 -17.45
C PHE A 98 15.23 -3.33 -17.03
N VAL A 99 15.43 -2.76 -15.84
CA VAL A 99 16.75 -2.58 -15.23
C VAL A 99 16.99 -3.73 -14.25
N LYS A 100 17.24 -4.92 -14.79
CA LYS A 100 17.27 -6.17 -14.01
C LYS A 100 18.31 -6.17 -12.89
N GLU A 101 19.41 -5.45 -13.07
CA GLU A 101 20.48 -5.30 -12.07
C GLU A 101 20.00 -4.64 -10.77
N ASP A 102 18.95 -3.82 -10.85
CA ASP A 102 18.34 -3.15 -9.71
C ASP A 102 17.19 -3.96 -9.08
N ASN A 103 16.73 -5.02 -9.76
CA ASN A 103 15.65 -5.87 -9.24
C ASN A 103 16.07 -6.54 -7.94
N LYS A 104 15.18 -6.51 -6.95
CA LYS A 104 15.47 -7.06 -5.62
C LYS A 104 14.27 -7.79 -5.04
N VAL A 105 14.56 -8.82 -4.26
CA VAL A 105 13.61 -9.54 -3.42
C VAL A 105 14.01 -9.28 -1.98
N GLU A 106 13.10 -8.72 -1.19
CA GLU A 106 13.30 -8.44 0.22
C GLU A 106 12.21 -9.16 1.03
N GLU A 107 12.59 -9.77 2.15
CA GLU A 107 11.59 -10.25 3.11
C GLU A 107 11.06 -9.06 3.90
N LYS A 108 9.74 -8.87 3.84
CA LYS A 108 9.09 -7.70 4.43
C LYS A 108 9.21 -7.66 5.96
N PHE A 109 9.30 -8.84 6.58
CA PHE A 109 9.41 -8.97 8.03
C PHE A 109 10.58 -9.89 8.35
N LEU A 110 11.46 -9.50 9.27
CA LEU A 110 12.42 -10.44 9.84
C LEU A 110 11.66 -11.49 10.66
N ALA A 111 12.12 -12.75 10.69
CA ALA A 111 11.43 -13.83 11.41
C ALA A 111 11.14 -13.52 12.89
N SER A 112 12.01 -12.74 13.55
CA SER A 112 11.85 -12.29 14.94
C SER A 112 10.87 -11.12 15.12
N GLU A 113 10.55 -10.42 14.04
CA GLU A 113 9.72 -9.21 13.99
C GLU A 113 8.42 -9.40 13.21
N ALA A 114 8.23 -10.61 12.66
CA ALA A 114 7.03 -10.96 11.93
C ALA A 114 5.80 -10.77 12.83
N PRO A 115 4.76 -10.06 12.34
CA PRO A 115 3.56 -9.83 13.13
C PRO A 115 2.83 -11.14 13.45
N ILE A 116 3.13 -12.21 12.73
CA ILE A 116 2.63 -13.57 12.95
C ILE A 116 3.82 -14.53 12.83
N PRO A 117 3.96 -15.52 13.73
CA PRO A 117 4.96 -16.58 13.58
C PRO A 117 4.86 -17.25 12.20
N ASP A 118 6.00 -17.52 11.58
CA ASP A 118 6.14 -18.19 10.28
C ASP A 118 5.57 -17.43 9.06
N LEU A 119 5.02 -16.22 9.24
CA LEU A 119 4.59 -15.39 8.11
C LEU A 119 5.81 -14.91 7.31
N LYS A 120 5.93 -15.40 6.08
CA LYS A 120 6.90 -14.93 5.11
C LYS A 120 6.20 -14.18 3.98
N VAL A 121 6.58 -12.93 3.79
CA VAL A 121 6.08 -12.08 2.70
C VAL A 121 7.29 -11.51 1.98
N TYR A 122 7.41 -11.78 0.69
CA TYR A 122 8.44 -11.21 -0.15
C TYR A 122 7.89 -9.99 -0.89
N GLU A 123 8.66 -8.92 -0.83
CA GLU A 123 8.50 -7.74 -1.67
C GLU A 123 9.53 -7.83 -2.80
N VAL A 124 9.05 -8.01 -4.03
CA VAL A 124 9.87 -7.98 -5.23
C VAL A 124 9.71 -6.62 -5.89
N ARG A 125 10.80 -5.88 -6.06
CA ARG A 125 10.80 -4.63 -6.82
C ARG A 125 11.40 -4.87 -8.19
N VAL A 126 10.63 -4.57 -9.21
CA VAL A 126 10.98 -4.72 -10.62
C VAL A 126 11.15 -3.33 -11.23
N TYR A 127 12.37 -2.97 -11.57
CA TYR A 127 12.71 -1.65 -12.10
C TYR A 127 12.62 -1.65 -13.62
N PHE A 128 12.04 -0.59 -14.19
CA PHE A 128 11.91 -0.43 -15.63
C PHE A 128 12.05 1.04 -16.03
N LYS A 129 12.41 1.28 -17.28
CA LYS A 129 12.35 2.62 -17.87
C LYS A 129 10.98 2.77 -18.50
N GLY A 130 10.25 3.79 -18.07
CA GLY A 130 8.99 4.14 -18.68
C GLY A 130 9.16 4.54 -20.14
N PHE A 131 8.06 4.60 -20.88
CA PHE A 131 8.04 4.91 -22.31
C PHE A 131 8.59 6.31 -22.64
N ASN A 132 8.66 7.20 -21.64
CA ASN A 132 9.29 8.52 -21.74
C ASN A 132 10.79 8.54 -21.38
N GLY A 133 11.39 7.38 -21.08
CA GLY A 133 12.79 7.24 -20.68
C GLY A 133 13.07 7.53 -19.20
N GLU A 134 12.04 7.89 -18.42
CA GLU A 134 12.14 8.07 -16.97
C GLU A 134 12.24 6.70 -16.29
N ALA A 135 13.10 6.57 -15.28
CA ALA A 135 13.18 5.33 -14.51
C ALA A 135 12.01 5.26 -13.50
N ASP A 136 11.28 4.15 -13.53
CA ASP A 136 10.20 3.82 -12.60
C ASP A 136 10.39 2.39 -12.06
N HIS A 137 9.56 1.99 -11.11
CA HIS A 137 9.55 0.63 -10.60
C HIS A 137 8.15 0.13 -10.32
N ILE A 138 7.99 -1.18 -10.43
CA ILE A 138 6.80 -1.93 -10.09
C ILE A 138 7.08 -2.74 -8.84
N LYS A 139 6.12 -2.70 -7.92
CA LYS A 139 6.15 -3.49 -6.69
C LYS A 139 5.25 -4.71 -6.84
N LEU A 140 5.86 -5.89 -6.81
CA LEU A 140 5.17 -7.18 -6.72
C LEU A 140 5.27 -7.65 -5.26
N ARG A 141 4.14 -7.97 -4.64
CA ARG A 141 4.07 -8.54 -3.29
C ARG A 141 3.68 -10.00 -3.41
N ILE A 142 4.57 -10.87 -2.98
CA ILE A 142 4.34 -12.31 -2.99
C ILE A 142 4.21 -12.74 -1.54
N SER A 143 2.98 -13.02 -1.12
CA SER A 143 2.73 -13.53 0.23
C SER A 143 2.73 -15.05 0.19
N MET A 144 3.45 -15.67 1.10
CA MET A 144 3.37 -17.11 1.29
C MET A 144 2.16 -17.41 2.18
N ASP A 145 1.35 -18.37 1.75
CA ASP A 145 0.05 -18.65 2.37
C ASP A 145 0.21 -19.49 3.65
N ILE A 146 0.81 -18.89 4.68
CA ILE A 146 1.29 -19.63 5.86
C ILE A 146 0.33 -19.50 7.06
N THR A 147 -0.39 -18.38 7.21
CA THR A 147 -1.17 -18.09 8.42
C THR A 147 -2.65 -18.45 8.27
N ARG A 148 -3.24 -19.14 9.27
CA ARG A 148 -4.64 -19.65 9.25
C ARG A 148 -5.68 -18.65 8.73
N PHE A 149 -5.61 -17.39 9.16
CA PHE A 149 -6.60 -16.37 8.82
C PHE A 149 -6.31 -15.62 7.51
N ASP A 150 -5.09 -15.72 6.97
CA ASP A 150 -4.74 -15.17 5.65
C ASP A 150 -4.75 -16.24 4.55
N LYS A 151 -4.85 -17.53 4.95
CA LYS A 151 -4.95 -18.69 4.08
C LYS A 151 -6.08 -18.55 3.06
N VAL A 152 -5.82 -18.97 1.82
CA VAL A 152 -6.87 -19.18 0.82
C VAL A 152 -7.84 -20.27 1.30
N LEU A 153 -9.14 -19.95 1.26
CA LEU A 153 -10.20 -20.81 1.74
C LEU A 153 -11.04 -21.43 0.63
N LEU A 154 -11.19 -20.72 -0.49
CA LEU A 154 -11.98 -21.14 -1.65
C LEU A 154 -11.07 -21.66 -2.76
N PRO A 155 -11.57 -22.52 -3.66
CA PRO A 155 -10.78 -23.00 -4.79
C PRO A 155 -10.26 -21.86 -5.66
N ILE A 156 -8.99 -21.91 -6.02
CA ILE A 156 -8.39 -20.98 -6.99
C ILE A 156 -9.09 -21.12 -8.34
N GLN A 157 -9.46 -20.01 -8.94
CA GLN A 157 -10.17 -19.95 -10.21
C GLN A 157 -9.20 -19.80 -11.37
N SER A 158 -9.57 -20.35 -12.52
CA SER A 158 -8.87 -20.13 -13.79
C SER A 158 -9.68 -19.14 -14.62
N VAL A 159 -9.22 -17.89 -14.70
CA VAL A 159 -9.91 -16.79 -15.40
C VAL A 159 -9.09 -16.28 -16.57
N ASP A 160 -9.72 -15.66 -17.56
CA ASP A 160 -9.00 -15.06 -18.68
C ASP A 160 -8.31 -13.76 -18.25
N LEU A 161 -7.07 -13.54 -18.71
CA LEU A 161 -6.36 -12.29 -18.45
C LEU A 161 -7.04 -11.12 -19.17
N ILE A 162 -7.40 -10.10 -18.40
CA ILE A 162 -7.94 -8.85 -18.93
C ILE A 162 -6.79 -7.88 -19.23
N HIS A 163 -6.58 -7.60 -20.52
CA HIS A 163 -5.60 -6.63 -21.01
C HIS A 163 -6.28 -5.67 -22.00
N PRO A 164 -6.80 -4.51 -21.55
CA PRO A 164 -7.67 -3.64 -22.36
C PRO A 164 -6.87 -2.66 -23.24
N TYR A 165 -5.87 -3.16 -23.95
CA TYR A 165 -4.97 -2.37 -24.81
C TYR A 165 -4.89 -2.97 -26.22
N SER A 166 -4.38 -2.21 -27.18
CA SER A 166 -4.35 -2.59 -28.60
C SER A 166 -3.66 -3.93 -28.89
N ASP A 167 -2.72 -4.36 -28.05
CA ASP A 167 -2.01 -5.63 -28.20
C ASP A 167 -2.63 -6.81 -27.44
N ALA A 168 -3.88 -6.70 -26.98
CA ALA A 168 -4.62 -7.74 -26.24
C ALA A 168 -4.58 -9.14 -26.88
N GLU A 169 -4.64 -9.23 -28.21
CA GLU A 169 -4.57 -10.49 -28.94
C GLU A 169 -3.26 -11.26 -28.70
N ASN A 170 -2.19 -10.55 -28.30
CA ASN A 170 -0.90 -11.16 -27.97
C ASN A 170 -0.83 -11.67 -26.52
N LEU A 171 -1.78 -11.29 -25.65
CA LEU A 171 -1.80 -11.61 -24.22
C LEU A 171 -2.96 -12.53 -23.83
N VAL A 172 -3.38 -13.40 -24.76
CA VAL A 172 -4.45 -14.38 -24.50
C VAL A 172 -3.88 -15.53 -23.66
N CYS A 173 -4.22 -15.54 -22.37
CA CYS A 173 -3.92 -16.67 -21.48
C CYS A 173 -4.96 -16.79 -20.36
N LYS A 174 -5.02 -17.97 -19.73
CA LYS A 174 -5.71 -18.16 -18.46
C LYS A 174 -4.73 -17.96 -17.31
N ILE A 175 -5.20 -17.31 -16.25
CA ILE A 175 -4.44 -17.04 -15.04
C ILE A 175 -5.13 -17.70 -13.83
N ARG A 176 -4.32 -18.09 -12.86
CA ARG A 176 -4.80 -18.55 -11.56
C ARG A 176 -5.12 -17.34 -10.70
N CYS A 177 -6.34 -17.23 -10.22
CA CYS A 177 -6.84 -16.07 -9.49
C CYS A 177 -7.60 -16.51 -8.23
N MET A 178 -7.44 -15.79 -7.13
CA MET A 178 -8.29 -15.95 -5.94
C MET A 178 -9.75 -15.76 -6.33
N LYS A 179 -10.64 -16.63 -5.84
CA LYS A 179 -12.07 -16.56 -6.13
C LYS A 179 -12.64 -15.21 -5.70
N LEU A 180 -13.54 -14.66 -6.50
CA LEU A 180 -14.08 -13.30 -6.33
C LEU A 180 -14.74 -13.08 -4.97
N GLU A 181 -15.55 -14.03 -4.50
CA GLU A 181 -16.18 -14.03 -3.18
C GLU A 181 -15.14 -13.94 -2.06
N GLU A 182 -14.00 -14.62 -2.21
CA GLU A 182 -12.92 -14.57 -1.23
C GLU A 182 -12.14 -13.24 -1.28
N ILE A 183 -11.98 -12.63 -2.45
CA ILE A 183 -11.41 -11.29 -2.56
C ILE A 183 -12.29 -10.29 -1.81
N ILE A 184 -13.61 -10.32 -2.03
CA ILE A 184 -14.58 -9.43 -1.37
C ILE A 184 -14.61 -9.67 0.14
N ALA A 185 -14.63 -10.93 0.57
CA ALA A 185 -14.50 -11.30 1.98
C ALA A 185 -13.20 -10.75 2.61
N THR A 186 -12.10 -10.79 1.87
CA THR A 186 -10.82 -10.21 2.30
C THR A 186 -10.88 -8.68 2.37
N LYS A 187 -11.64 -8.00 1.51
CA LYS A 187 -11.87 -6.55 1.61
C LYS A 187 -12.64 -6.19 2.87
N LEU A 188 -13.69 -6.93 3.22
CA LEU A 188 -14.40 -6.77 4.50
C LEU A 188 -13.47 -6.95 5.70
N LYS A 189 -12.62 -7.98 5.68
CA LYS A 189 -11.59 -8.18 6.72
C LYS A 189 -10.59 -7.03 6.79
N CYS A 190 -10.11 -6.53 5.65
CA CYS A 190 -9.20 -5.39 5.61
C CYS A 190 -9.84 -4.14 6.22
N LEU A 191 -11.14 -3.89 6.00
CA LEU A 191 -11.86 -2.76 6.62
C LEU A 191 -11.91 -2.88 8.15
N LEU A 192 -11.89 -4.09 8.71
CA LEU A 192 -11.71 -4.28 10.15
C LEU A 192 -10.29 -3.94 10.59
N GLN A 193 -9.25 -4.19 9.79
CA GLN A 193 -7.86 -4.13 10.25
C GLN A 193 -7.15 -2.82 9.91
N ARG A 194 -7.63 -2.08 8.90
CA ARG A 194 -7.02 -0.85 8.46
C ARG A 194 -8.00 0.15 7.86
N GLN A 195 -7.60 1.41 7.88
CA GLN A 195 -8.25 2.49 7.14
C GLN A 195 -7.60 2.67 5.77
N HIS A 196 -8.30 2.23 4.73
CA HIS A 196 -7.82 2.28 3.36
C HIS A 196 -9.01 2.37 2.39
N ALA A 197 -9.26 3.56 1.83
CA ALA A 197 -10.44 3.82 1.00
C ALA A 197 -10.59 2.90 -0.22
N PRO A 198 -9.51 2.47 -0.90
CA PRO A 198 -9.62 1.48 -1.97
C PRO A 198 -10.22 0.13 -1.55
N ASP A 199 -10.16 -0.25 -0.27
CA ASP A 199 -10.83 -1.48 0.18
C ASP A 199 -12.36 -1.32 0.20
N LEU A 200 -12.86 -0.15 0.61
CA LEU A 200 -14.29 0.18 0.55
C LEU A 200 -14.76 0.34 -0.90
N PHE A 201 -13.97 1.01 -1.75
CA PHE A 201 -14.26 1.13 -3.18
C PHE A 201 -14.38 -0.24 -3.84
N ASP A 202 -13.38 -1.12 -3.65
CA ASP A 202 -13.36 -2.44 -4.27
C ASP A 202 -14.58 -3.28 -3.84
N TYR A 203 -14.95 -3.21 -2.57
CA TYR A 203 -16.16 -3.86 -2.06
C TYR A 203 -17.41 -3.34 -2.77
N VAL A 204 -17.71 -2.04 -2.63
CA VAL A 204 -18.96 -1.45 -3.12
C VAL A 204 -19.06 -1.57 -4.63
N TYR A 205 -17.96 -1.36 -5.35
CA TYR A 205 -17.96 -1.45 -6.80
C TYR A 205 -18.20 -2.89 -7.27
N SER A 206 -17.66 -3.90 -6.57
CA SER A 206 -17.95 -5.30 -6.86
C SER A 206 -19.43 -5.62 -6.66
N ILE A 207 -20.04 -5.14 -5.57
CA ILE A 207 -21.49 -5.31 -5.32
C ILE A 207 -22.32 -4.60 -6.41
N LYS A 208 -21.94 -3.38 -6.79
CA LYS A 208 -22.64 -2.59 -7.81
C LYS A 208 -22.59 -3.25 -9.20
N LEU A 209 -21.46 -3.85 -9.56
CA LEU A 209 -21.29 -4.54 -10.85
C LEU A 209 -21.97 -5.91 -10.88
N LEU A 210 -21.89 -6.66 -9.78
CA LEU A 210 -22.26 -8.07 -9.75
C LEU A 210 -23.59 -8.39 -9.09
N GLY A 211 -24.35 -7.39 -8.59
CA GLY A 211 -25.35 -7.54 -7.53
C GLY A 211 -26.15 -8.86 -7.42
N GLY A 212 -26.54 -9.50 -8.53
CA GLY A 212 -27.24 -10.79 -8.56
C GLY A 212 -26.38 -12.05 -8.82
N GLU A 213 -25.16 -11.92 -9.34
CA GLU A 213 -24.25 -13.03 -9.65
C GLU A 213 -23.33 -13.39 -8.48
N LEU A 214 -23.14 -12.47 -7.53
CA LEU A 214 -22.28 -12.71 -6.37
C LEU A 214 -22.97 -13.59 -5.33
N ASN A 215 -22.32 -14.70 -4.95
CA ASN A 215 -22.81 -15.53 -3.85
C ASN A 215 -22.54 -14.87 -2.49
N LYS A 216 -23.51 -14.07 -2.02
CA LYS A 216 -23.42 -13.34 -0.75
C LYS A 216 -23.24 -14.27 0.45
N GLU A 217 -23.85 -15.45 0.45
CA GLU A 217 -23.69 -16.41 1.54
C GLU A 217 -22.24 -16.91 1.62
N GLU A 218 -21.64 -17.27 0.49
CA GLU A 218 -20.25 -17.71 0.42
C GLU A 218 -19.27 -16.59 0.83
N VAL A 219 -19.57 -15.33 0.48
CA VAL A 219 -18.81 -14.16 0.95
C VAL A 219 -18.83 -14.09 2.48
N VAL A 220 -20.00 -14.20 3.12
CA VAL A 220 -20.10 -14.12 4.59
C VAL A 220 -19.40 -15.29 5.25
N GLN A 221 -19.67 -16.53 4.81
CA GLN A 221 -19.04 -17.72 5.38
C GLN A 221 -17.51 -17.65 5.27
N THR A 222 -17.00 -17.19 4.12
CA THR A 222 -15.56 -17.00 3.89
C THR A 222 -15.00 -15.88 4.75
N PHE A 223 -15.69 -14.75 4.84
CA PHE A 223 -15.30 -13.60 5.67
C PHE A 223 -15.18 -14.02 7.14
N VAL A 224 -16.21 -14.68 7.67
CA VAL A 224 -16.24 -15.15 9.05
C VAL A 224 -15.07 -16.09 9.34
N ARG A 225 -14.80 -17.07 8.46
CA ARG A 225 -13.67 -18.00 8.59
C ARG A 225 -12.30 -17.34 8.53
N LYS A 226 -12.18 -16.15 7.92
CA LYS A 226 -10.95 -15.34 7.91
C LYS A 226 -10.79 -14.45 9.16
N THR A 227 -11.72 -14.55 10.12
CA THR A 227 -11.71 -13.79 11.36
C THR A 227 -11.92 -14.68 12.57
N ILE A 228 -11.89 -14.10 13.77
CA ILE A 228 -12.19 -14.78 15.04
C ILE A 228 -13.68 -14.74 15.41
N PHE A 229 -14.52 -14.12 14.58
CA PHE A 229 -15.93 -13.84 14.89
C PHE A 229 -16.86 -14.98 14.46
N GLY A 230 -16.35 -16.22 14.44
CA GLY A 230 -17.01 -17.43 13.92
C GLY A 230 -18.49 -17.58 14.27
N ARG A 231 -18.86 -17.26 15.51
CA ARG A 231 -20.22 -17.40 16.06
C ARG A 231 -20.92 -16.06 16.33
N ASN A 232 -20.25 -14.94 16.10
CA ASN A 232 -20.62 -13.63 16.62
C ASN A 232 -20.70 -12.59 15.48
N LEU A 233 -21.47 -12.91 14.44
CA LEU A 233 -21.59 -12.10 13.21
C LEU A 233 -22.18 -10.71 13.48
N HIS A 234 -23.08 -10.58 14.45
CA HIS A 234 -23.64 -9.29 14.86
C HIS A 234 -22.53 -8.32 15.35
N VAL A 235 -21.47 -8.84 15.98
CA VAL A 235 -20.32 -8.03 16.40
C VAL A 235 -19.55 -7.50 15.20
N LEU A 236 -19.32 -8.32 14.17
CA LEU A 236 -18.70 -7.88 12.91
C LEU A 236 -19.48 -6.75 12.28
N LYS A 237 -20.79 -6.95 12.14
CA LYS A 237 -21.72 -5.96 11.59
C LYS A 237 -21.62 -4.64 12.37
N ASN A 238 -21.66 -4.69 13.70
CA ASN A 238 -21.56 -3.51 14.55
C ASN A 238 -20.21 -2.77 14.39
N ILE A 239 -19.09 -3.50 14.33
CA ILE A 239 -17.76 -2.89 14.10
C ILE A 239 -17.73 -2.20 12.73
N LEU A 240 -18.21 -2.86 11.67
CA LEU A 240 -18.23 -2.29 10.32
C LEU A 240 -19.18 -1.09 10.21
N HIS A 241 -20.35 -1.14 10.85
CA HIS A 241 -21.31 -0.04 10.87
C HIS A 241 -20.78 1.19 11.62
N LYS A 242 -19.98 0.97 12.68
CA LYS A 242 -19.30 2.04 13.44
C LYS A 242 -17.93 2.39 12.87
N THR A 243 -17.64 2.04 11.63
CA THR A 243 -16.41 2.47 10.96
C THR A 243 -16.35 4.00 10.91
N PRO A 244 -15.24 4.63 11.29
CA PRO A 244 -15.10 6.09 11.21
C PRO A 244 -14.99 6.53 9.74
N PHE A 245 -16.14 6.83 9.13
CA PHE A 245 -16.24 7.16 7.71
C PHE A 245 -15.63 8.51 7.32
N ASP A 246 -15.35 9.40 8.28
CA ASP A 246 -14.69 10.68 8.01
C ASP A 246 -13.35 10.52 7.30
N TYR A 247 -12.60 9.47 7.65
CA TYR A 247 -11.38 9.11 6.95
C TYR A 247 -11.64 8.85 5.46
N PHE A 248 -12.67 8.05 5.16
CA PHE A 248 -12.98 7.70 3.78
C PHE A 248 -13.37 8.95 3.00
N LYS A 249 -14.19 9.83 3.60
CA LYS A 249 -14.57 11.12 2.99
C LYS A 249 -13.36 12.00 2.66
N GLU A 250 -12.38 12.07 3.56
CA GLU A 250 -11.20 12.90 3.36
C GLU A 250 -10.21 12.33 2.32
N TYR A 251 -10.08 11.00 2.25
CA TYR A 251 -9.04 10.33 1.46
C TYR A 251 -9.55 9.64 0.18
N TRP A 252 -10.86 9.64 -0.08
CA TRP A 252 -11.46 8.97 -1.24
C TRP A 252 -10.80 9.37 -2.55
N SER A 253 -10.87 10.67 -2.89
CA SER A 253 -10.32 11.23 -4.12
C SER A 253 -8.79 11.21 -4.18
N LYS A 254 -8.12 11.15 -3.01
CA LYS A 254 -6.66 11.11 -2.92
C LYS A 254 -6.08 9.72 -3.19
N THR A 255 -6.85 8.66 -2.92
CA THR A 255 -6.32 7.28 -2.89
C THR A 255 -6.99 6.35 -3.90
N VAL A 256 -8.23 6.64 -4.32
CA VAL A 256 -8.94 5.87 -5.33
C VAL A 256 -8.63 6.46 -6.70
N VAL A 257 -7.77 5.79 -7.47
CA VAL A 257 -7.49 6.14 -8.86
C VAL A 257 -8.37 5.28 -9.76
N CYS A 258 -9.43 5.85 -10.34
CA CYS A 258 -10.35 5.14 -11.22
C CYS A 258 -10.69 6.04 -12.41
N ALA A 259 -11.02 5.44 -13.56
CA ALA A 259 -11.53 6.22 -14.68
C ALA A 259 -12.81 6.93 -14.24
N LYS A 260 -12.91 8.23 -14.55
CA LYS A 260 -13.98 9.12 -14.05
C LYS A 260 -15.40 8.60 -14.31
N GLN A 261 -15.62 7.98 -15.46
CA GLN A 261 -16.89 7.37 -15.84
C GLN A 261 -17.36 6.22 -14.93
N PHE A 262 -16.45 5.62 -14.16
CA PHE A 262 -16.75 4.53 -13.22
C PHE A 262 -16.57 4.95 -11.75
N LEU A 263 -16.10 6.18 -11.50
CA LEU A 263 -15.91 6.71 -10.16
C LEU A 263 -17.26 7.17 -9.60
N PHE A 264 -17.59 6.71 -8.40
CA PHE A 264 -18.76 7.13 -7.64
C PHE A 264 -18.34 7.93 -6.39
N GLY A 265 -19.28 8.72 -5.88
CA GLY A 265 -19.06 9.56 -4.70
C GLY A 265 -18.86 8.73 -3.43
N VAL A 266 -18.09 9.27 -2.48
CA VAL A 266 -17.85 8.60 -1.20
C VAL A 266 -19.12 8.42 -0.37
N ASP A 267 -20.04 9.37 -0.39
CA ASP A 267 -21.31 9.25 0.32
C ASP A 267 -22.21 8.17 -0.30
N GLU A 268 -22.23 8.07 -1.64
CA GLU A 268 -22.89 6.95 -2.33
C GLU A 268 -22.27 5.62 -1.91
N ALA A 269 -20.93 5.55 -1.85
CA ALA A 269 -20.21 4.37 -1.43
C ALA A 269 -20.59 3.91 -0.02
N ILE A 270 -20.60 4.85 0.94
CA ILE A 270 -20.92 4.58 2.33
C ILE A 270 -22.38 4.13 2.48
N ASN A 271 -23.31 4.80 1.80
CA ASN A 271 -24.73 4.44 1.88
C ASN A 271 -24.99 3.04 1.31
N LEU A 272 -24.40 2.72 0.15
CA LEU A 272 -24.51 1.38 -0.44
C LEU A 272 -23.86 0.32 0.46
N PHE A 273 -22.70 0.63 1.05
CA PHE A 273 -22.03 -0.28 1.98
C PHE A 273 -22.90 -0.60 3.20
N ILE A 274 -23.45 0.42 3.86
CA ILE A 274 -24.30 0.23 5.05
C ILE A 274 -25.57 -0.55 4.68
N ALA A 275 -26.25 -0.20 3.58
CA ALA A 275 -27.45 -0.90 3.13
C ALA A 275 -27.18 -2.37 2.78
N ASP A 276 -26.04 -2.65 2.15
CA ASP A 276 -25.64 -4.02 1.82
C ASP A 276 -25.25 -4.81 3.07
N LEU A 277 -24.59 -4.20 4.07
CA LEU A 277 -24.31 -4.86 5.35
C LEU A 277 -25.59 -5.31 6.07
N GLU A 278 -26.65 -4.50 6.05
CA GLU A 278 -27.95 -4.89 6.61
C GLU A 278 -28.51 -6.13 5.92
N THR A 279 -28.42 -6.17 4.58
CA THR A 279 -28.87 -7.31 3.77
C THR A 279 -28.01 -8.55 4.01
N LEU A 280 -26.68 -8.37 4.03
CA LEU A 280 -25.68 -9.42 4.11
C LEU A 280 -25.72 -10.15 5.46
N PHE A 281 -25.93 -9.39 6.55
CA PHE A 281 -25.98 -9.92 7.91
C PHE A 281 -27.39 -10.19 8.42
N GLY A 282 -28.44 -9.71 7.74
CA GLY A 282 -29.84 -9.84 8.17
C GLY A 282 -30.36 -11.27 8.28
N ILE A 283 -29.73 -12.23 7.60
CA ILE A 283 -30.08 -13.65 7.67
C ILE A 283 -29.49 -14.36 8.92
N TYR A 284 -28.59 -13.70 9.66
CA TYR A 284 -27.93 -14.28 10.83
C TYR A 284 -28.50 -13.66 12.11
N PRO A 285 -29.24 -14.43 12.94
CA PRO A 285 -29.82 -13.91 14.17
C PRO A 285 -28.73 -13.49 15.17
N ASP A 286 -29.03 -12.46 15.95
CA ASP A 286 -28.20 -12.09 17.08
C ASP A 286 -28.38 -13.11 18.21
N ASN A 287 -27.37 -13.94 18.41
CA ASN A 287 -27.38 -14.96 19.44
C ASN A 287 -26.98 -14.42 20.83
N GLY A 288 -26.71 -13.11 20.96
CA GLY A 288 -26.38 -12.44 22.23
C GLY A 288 -25.06 -12.86 22.87
N PHE A 289 -24.32 -13.78 22.25
CA PHE A 289 -23.06 -14.29 22.76
C PHE A 289 -21.90 -13.40 22.31
N ALA A 290 -21.14 -12.83 23.26
CA ALA A 290 -19.97 -12.00 22.97
C ALA A 290 -18.76 -12.39 23.84
N GLU A 291 -18.62 -13.67 24.17
CA GLU A 291 -17.61 -14.13 25.13
C GLU A 291 -16.27 -14.50 24.45
N PHE A 292 -15.59 -13.51 23.85
CA PHE A 292 -14.21 -13.67 23.36
C PHE A 292 -13.49 -12.30 23.29
N ALA A 293 -12.16 -12.31 23.27
CA ALA A 293 -11.35 -11.09 23.32
C ALA A 293 -11.17 -10.45 21.93
N TYR A 294 -11.80 -9.30 21.68
CA TYR A 294 -11.69 -8.52 20.44
C TYR A 294 -11.69 -7.01 20.69
N PHE A 295 -11.11 -6.24 19.77
CA PHE A 295 -11.15 -4.78 19.79
C PHE A 295 -12.44 -4.28 19.13
N GLY A 296 -13.42 -3.88 19.94
CA GLY A 296 -14.64 -3.21 19.48
C GLY A 296 -14.37 -1.85 18.83
N ALA A 297 -15.38 -1.23 18.22
CA ALA A 297 -15.24 0.03 17.49
C ALA A 297 -14.58 1.15 18.32
N GLU A 298 -14.97 1.30 19.59
CA GLU A 298 -14.46 2.34 20.50
C GLU A 298 -12.95 2.23 20.76
N LEU A 299 -12.41 1.00 20.86
CA LEU A 299 -10.98 0.78 21.04
C LEU A 299 -10.23 0.77 19.69
N ARG A 300 -10.89 0.29 18.62
CA ARG A 300 -10.30 0.12 17.29
C ARG A 300 -10.08 1.46 16.59
N ALA A 301 -11.03 2.38 16.68
CA ALA A 301 -10.96 3.66 15.97
C ALA A 301 -9.75 4.52 16.39
N PRO A 302 -9.44 4.70 17.70
CA PRO A 302 -8.22 5.37 18.15
C PRO A 302 -6.93 4.70 17.65
N ILE A 303 -6.88 3.36 17.66
CA ILE A 303 -5.70 2.60 17.17
C ILE A 303 -5.45 2.92 15.69
N MET A 304 -6.49 2.83 14.86
CA MET A 304 -6.38 3.11 13.43
C MET A 304 -6.03 4.57 13.16
N LYS A 305 -6.64 5.51 13.89
CA LYS A 305 -6.36 6.94 13.77
C LYS A 305 -4.88 7.23 14.04
N ALA A 306 -4.33 6.72 15.14
CA ALA A 306 -2.92 6.94 15.48
C ALA A 306 -1.97 6.27 14.48
N GLY A 307 -2.30 5.08 13.97
CA GLY A 307 -1.52 4.44 12.91
C GLY A 307 -1.51 5.25 11.62
N ARG A 308 -2.63 5.86 11.24
CA ARG A 308 -2.74 6.75 10.08
C ARG A 308 -1.95 8.05 10.27
N GLU A 309 -2.13 8.70 11.41
CA GLU A 309 -1.55 10.00 11.70
C GLU A 309 -0.09 9.92 12.17
N GLN A 310 0.43 8.70 12.37
CA GLN A 310 1.74 8.42 12.98
C GLN A 310 1.91 9.12 14.32
N THR A 311 0.85 9.07 15.16
CA THR A 311 0.87 9.60 16.51
C THR A 311 0.99 8.51 17.56
N LEU A 312 1.50 8.86 18.73
CA LEU A 312 1.57 7.97 19.87
C LEU A 312 0.19 7.70 20.46
N LEU A 313 0.06 6.54 21.11
CA LEU A 313 -1.10 6.17 21.91
C LEU A 313 -0.72 6.10 23.37
N LYS A 314 -1.55 6.67 24.23
CA LYS A 314 -1.58 6.31 25.65
C LYS A 314 -2.59 5.20 25.84
N ILE A 315 -2.13 4.07 26.35
CA ILE A 315 -2.98 2.90 26.64
C ILE A 315 -2.94 2.60 28.13
N ARG A 316 -4.07 2.20 28.70
CA ARG A 316 -4.13 1.63 30.04
C ARG A 316 -4.41 0.14 29.93
N TYR A 317 -3.47 -0.68 30.37
CA TYR A 317 -3.55 -2.13 30.20
C TYR A 317 -3.04 -2.84 31.46
N LYS A 318 -3.90 -3.69 32.05
CA LYS A 318 -3.67 -4.34 33.37
C LYS A 318 -3.29 -3.34 34.47
N GLY A 319 -4.04 -2.25 34.60
CA GLY A 319 -3.86 -1.21 35.62
C GLY A 319 -2.66 -0.27 35.41
N GLU A 320 -1.87 -0.46 34.35
CA GLU A 320 -0.66 0.33 34.07
C GLU A 320 -0.83 1.14 32.79
N ASP A 321 -0.52 2.44 32.87
CA ASP A 321 -0.44 3.33 31.73
C ASP A 321 0.86 3.08 30.94
N ARG A 322 0.75 3.06 29.62
CA ARG A 322 1.87 2.90 28.68
C ARG A 322 1.73 3.85 27.51
N ILE A 323 2.86 4.31 26.99
CA ILE A 323 2.93 5.07 25.74
C ILE A 323 3.50 4.15 24.66
N VAL A 324 2.77 4.02 23.55
CA VAL A 324 3.09 3.05 22.49
C VAL A 324 2.98 3.66 21.09
N GLU A 325 3.79 3.14 20.17
CA GLU A 325 3.69 3.34 18.73
C GLU A 325 2.79 2.23 18.14
N PRO A 326 1.62 2.52 17.53
CA PRO A 326 0.71 1.51 16.98
C PRO A 326 1.12 0.98 15.60
N TYR A 327 1.11 -0.34 15.40
CA TYR A 327 1.55 -0.96 14.14
C TYR A 327 0.52 -1.85 13.43
N SER A 328 -0.17 -2.76 14.13
CA SER A 328 -1.14 -3.65 13.47
C SER A 328 -2.18 -4.26 14.42
N LEU A 329 -3.32 -4.65 13.83
CA LEU A 329 -4.34 -5.51 14.46
C LEU A 329 -4.36 -6.85 13.72
N LYS A 330 -4.21 -7.95 14.43
CA LYS A 330 -4.08 -9.30 13.85
C LYS A 330 -4.92 -10.32 14.59
N TYR A 331 -5.50 -11.25 13.84
CA TYR A 331 -6.14 -12.45 14.37
C TYR A 331 -5.11 -13.57 14.48
N GLN A 332 -5.09 -14.27 15.61
CA GLN A 332 -4.25 -15.44 15.81
C GLN A 332 -4.97 -16.52 16.58
N GLN A 333 -4.69 -17.77 16.22
CA GLN A 333 -5.12 -18.93 16.96
C GLN A 333 -3.94 -19.52 17.72
N LYS A 334 -4.15 -19.81 19.00
CA LYS A 334 -3.18 -20.51 19.83
C LYS A 334 -3.19 -22.01 19.55
N LYS A 335 -2.15 -22.72 20.01
CA LYS A 335 -2.06 -24.18 19.93
C LYS A 335 -3.24 -24.90 20.63
N ASP A 336 -3.84 -24.26 21.64
CA ASP A 336 -5.02 -24.76 22.36
C ASP A 336 -6.35 -24.55 21.59
N GLY A 337 -6.31 -23.97 20.40
CA GLY A 337 -7.48 -23.69 19.57
C GLY A 337 -8.15 -22.33 19.83
N THR A 338 -7.75 -21.61 20.88
CA THR A 338 -8.32 -20.31 21.24
C THR A 338 -7.95 -19.24 20.22
N GLU A 339 -8.93 -18.48 19.75
CA GLU A 339 -8.77 -17.43 18.74
C GLU A 339 -8.91 -16.04 19.39
N TRP A 340 -7.88 -15.19 19.27
CA TRP A 340 -7.87 -13.83 19.82
C TRP A 340 -7.44 -12.80 18.78
N GLU A 341 -7.86 -11.55 18.99
CA GLU A 341 -7.33 -10.39 18.29
C GLU A 341 -6.22 -9.74 19.14
N TYR A 342 -5.09 -9.47 18.49
CA TYR A 342 -3.93 -8.85 19.10
C TYR A 342 -3.67 -7.48 18.48
N PHE A 343 -3.38 -6.52 19.34
CA PHE A 343 -2.83 -5.22 18.96
C PHE A 343 -1.31 -5.24 19.13
N TYR A 344 -0.59 -5.05 18.04
CA TYR A 344 0.87 -4.97 18.01
C TYR A 344 1.32 -3.52 18.07
N ALA A 345 2.17 -3.21 19.04
CA ALA A 345 2.70 -1.87 19.26
C ALA A 345 4.13 -1.92 19.80
N TYR A 346 4.91 -0.87 19.53
CA TYR A 346 6.21 -0.70 20.19
C TYR A 346 6.04 0.17 21.42
N LYS A 347 6.34 -0.39 22.60
CA LYS A 347 6.22 0.33 23.86
C LYS A 347 7.44 1.23 24.06
N LEU A 348 7.18 2.51 24.29
CA LEU A 348 8.21 3.50 24.60
C LEU A 348 8.43 3.66 26.10
N LYS A 349 7.36 3.84 26.87
CA LYS A 349 7.41 4.13 28.30
C LYS A 349 6.22 3.50 29.02
N GLY A 350 6.34 3.35 30.33
CA GLY A 350 5.28 2.88 31.22
C GLY A 350 5.25 1.36 31.42
N GLY A 351 4.60 0.98 32.50
CA GLY A 351 4.59 -0.38 33.05
C GLY A 351 5.96 -0.90 33.51
N LYS A 352 5.99 -2.16 33.96
CA LYS A 352 7.18 -2.76 34.61
C LYS A 352 8.31 -3.24 33.69
N SER A 353 8.05 -3.39 32.39
CA SER A 353 9.03 -3.92 31.43
C SER A 353 9.86 -2.83 30.76
N ASP A 354 10.94 -3.20 30.08
CA ASP A 354 11.69 -2.28 29.21
C ASP A 354 10.92 -1.93 27.91
N PRO A 355 11.32 -0.84 27.22
CA PRO A 355 10.83 -0.53 25.89
C PRO A 355 11.03 -1.69 24.91
N GLY A 356 10.13 -1.83 23.94
CA GLY A 356 10.21 -2.90 22.96
C GLY A 356 8.86 -3.29 22.36
N THR A 357 8.90 -4.19 21.38
CA THR A 357 7.70 -4.72 20.72
C THR A 357 6.86 -5.53 21.71
N LYS A 358 5.56 -5.20 21.80
CA LYS A 358 4.58 -5.87 22.65
C LYS A 358 3.32 -6.20 21.85
N LYS A 359 2.61 -7.22 22.33
CA LYS A 359 1.28 -7.59 21.86
C LYS A 359 0.29 -7.43 23.00
N PHE A 360 -0.83 -6.77 22.74
CA PHE A 360 -1.88 -6.48 23.70
C PHE A 360 -3.17 -7.19 23.31
N LEU A 361 -3.91 -7.65 24.32
CA LEU A 361 -5.22 -8.28 24.17
C LEU A 361 -6.33 -7.30 24.57
N ALA A 362 -7.44 -7.35 23.87
CA ALA A 362 -8.56 -6.45 24.16
C ALA A 362 -9.15 -6.66 25.57
N LYS A 363 -9.24 -7.91 26.05
CA LYS A 363 -9.81 -8.23 27.38
C LYS A 363 -9.07 -7.58 28.56
N ASP A 364 -7.81 -7.25 28.36
CA ASP A 364 -6.94 -6.67 29.38
C ASP A 364 -6.73 -5.14 29.14
N MET A 365 -7.39 -4.59 28.12
CA MET A 365 -7.31 -3.19 27.72
C MET A 365 -8.43 -2.39 28.40
N GLU A 366 -8.06 -1.38 29.19
CA GLU A 366 -9.01 -0.53 29.92
C GLU A 366 -9.34 0.75 29.13
N SER A 367 -8.36 1.38 28.50
CA SER A 367 -8.56 2.58 27.68
C SER A 367 -7.46 2.80 26.65
N ILE A 368 -7.79 3.54 25.59
CA ILE A 368 -6.88 3.98 24.52
C ILE A 368 -7.18 5.45 24.22
N GLU A 369 -6.13 6.26 24.26
CA GLU A 369 -6.19 7.70 24.01
C GLU A 369 -5.16 8.09 22.96
N ASN A 370 -5.58 8.88 21.96
CA ASN A 370 -4.70 9.44 20.95
C ASN A 370 -3.91 10.62 21.54
N LEU A 371 -2.59 10.59 21.40
CA LEU A 371 -1.72 11.73 21.70
C LEU A 371 -1.42 12.51 20.42
N ASP A 372 -0.95 13.75 20.56
CA ASP A 372 -0.54 14.59 19.41
C ASP A 372 0.93 14.34 19.00
N ASP A 373 1.72 13.75 19.89
CA ASP A 373 3.12 13.43 19.65
C ASP A 373 3.29 12.49 18.46
N LYS A 374 4.10 12.90 17.47
CA LYS A 374 4.43 12.11 16.30
C LYS A 374 5.57 11.14 16.58
N PHE A 375 5.60 10.02 15.87
CA PHE A 375 6.73 9.09 15.87
C PHE A 375 7.20 8.78 14.45
N VAL A 376 8.49 8.43 14.33
CA VAL A 376 9.04 7.86 13.10
C VAL A 376 8.86 6.34 13.19
N PRO A 377 8.13 5.70 12.27
CA PRO A 377 7.87 4.27 12.35
C PRO A 377 9.15 3.44 12.33
N ARG A 378 9.28 2.52 13.30
CA ARG A 378 10.35 1.53 13.38
C ARG A 378 10.06 0.31 12.51
N PHE A 379 8.77 -0.02 12.38
CA PHE A 379 8.25 -1.10 11.56
C PHE A 379 7.21 -0.57 10.56
N PRO A 380 6.88 -1.34 9.51
CA PRO A 380 5.77 -0.98 8.62
C PRO A 380 4.45 -0.88 9.41
N ILE A 381 3.73 0.23 9.27
CA ILE A 381 2.40 0.37 9.87
C ILE A 381 1.38 -0.27 8.92
N GLU A 382 0.62 -1.25 9.42
CA GLU A 382 -0.41 -1.95 8.65
C GLU A 382 -1.82 -1.41 8.91
N LEU A 383 -2.00 -0.62 9.97
CA LEU A 383 -3.29 0.01 10.36
C LEU A 383 -3.81 1.03 9.35
N SER A 384 -2.93 1.48 8.46
CA SER A 384 -3.27 2.29 7.30
C SER A 384 -2.32 1.91 6.17
N LYS A 385 -2.78 1.92 4.92
CA LYS A 385 -1.84 1.82 3.79
C LYS A 385 -0.99 3.11 3.64
N ALA A 386 -1.39 4.18 4.33
CA ALA A 386 -0.60 5.40 4.51
C ALA A 386 0.64 5.22 5.42
N GLY A 387 0.85 4.00 5.93
CA GLY A 387 1.93 3.59 6.83
C GLY A 387 3.20 3.04 6.18
N GLU A 388 3.26 2.94 4.85
CA GLU A 388 4.56 2.79 4.17
C GLU A 388 5.24 4.15 4.28
N THR A 389 6.41 4.23 4.95
CA THR A 389 7.26 5.41 4.83
C THR A 389 7.41 5.67 3.34
N PRO A 390 6.90 6.80 2.84
CA PRO A 390 7.06 7.07 1.44
C PRO A 390 8.56 7.13 1.20
N GLU A 391 9.09 6.41 0.21
CA GLU A 391 10.44 6.73 -0.30
C GLU A 391 10.51 8.21 -0.71
N ASN A 392 9.34 8.84 -0.89
CA ASN A 392 9.16 10.25 -1.07
C ASN A 392 7.88 10.78 -0.35
N PRO A 393 7.98 11.56 0.75
CA PRO A 393 6.86 12.01 1.61
C PRO A 393 5.77 12.88 0.94
N TYR A 394 5.75 12.91 -0.39
CA TYR A 394 4.86 13.69 -1.24
C TYR A 394 3.96 12.82 -2.15
N LEU A 395 3.79 11.53 -1.82
CA LEU A 395 2.99 10.54 -2.58
C LEU A 395 1.47 10.74 -2.56
N PHE A 396 0.95 11.87 -2.05
CA PHE A 396 -0.49 12.18 -2.01
C PHE A 396 -0.96 13.13 -3.13
N ASP A 397 -0.14 13.37 -4.15
CA ASP A 397 -0.58 14.04 -5.38
C ASP A 397 -0.64 13.03 -6.54
N PRO A 398 -1.83 12.48 -6.88
CA PRO A 398 -1.99 11.55 -8.00
C PRO A 398 -1.62 12.14 -9.36
N ASN A 399 -1.44 13.47 -9.43
CA ASN A 399 -1.18 14.22 -10.66
C ASN A 399 0.27 14.72 -10.78
N ARG A 400 1.17 14.37 -9.86
CA ARG A 400 2.57 14.83 -9.90
C ARG A 400 3.55 13.72 -10.27
N PRO A 401 4.45 13.93 -11.25
CA PRO A 401 5.48 12.95 -11.60
C PRO A 401 6.38 12.63 -10.41
N THR A 402 6.70 11.35 -10.23
CA THR A 402 7.74 10.89 -9.30
C THR A 402 9.09 11.49 -9.72
N PRO A 403 9.89 12.09 -8.82
CA PRO A 403 11.24 12.50 -9.17
C PRO A 403 12.06 11.30 -9.59
N ALA A 404 12.82 11.43 -10.67
CA ALA A 404 13.71 10.38 -11.15
C ALA A 404 14.62 9.87 -10.00
N PRO A 405 14.84 8.54 -9.89
CA PRO A 405 15.83 7.97 -9.00
C PRO A 405 17.19 8.63 -9.26
N ARG A 406 17.87 9.06 -8.19
CA ARG A 406 19.25 9.56 -8.34
C ARG A 406 20.12 8.40 -8.82
N PRO A 407 20.81 8.50 -9.97
CA PRO A 407 21.71 7.44 -10.39
C PRO A 407 22.76 7.22 -9.31
N ARG A 408 22.94 5.96 -8.89
CA ARG A 408 24.06 5.56 -8.05
C ARG A 408 25.34 5.91 -8.81
N ARG A 409 26.09 6.88 -8.30
CA ARG A 409 27.49 7.04 -8.73
C ARG A 409 28.18 5.73 -8.42
N ALA A 410 28.70 5.06 -9.45
CA ALA A 410 29.64 3.97 -9.28
C ALA A 410 30.67 4.41 -8.23
N SER A 411 30.85 3.59 -7.20
CA SER A 411 31.85 3.77 -6.16
C SER A 411 33.23 3.58 -6.77
N GLY A 412 33.69 4.59 -7.52
CA GLY A 412 35.09 4.76 -7.85
C GLY A 412 35.82 5.19 -6.58
N LEU A 413 36.69 4.32 -6.09
CA LEU A 413 37.71 4.63 -5.10
C LEU A 413 38.56 5.80 -5.61
N SER A 414 38.18 7.03 -5.25
CA SER A 414 39.04 8.21 -5.35
C SER A 414 39.04 8.90 -4.00
N ARG A 415 40.04 8.57 -3.19
CA ARG A 415 40.40 9.35 -1.99
C ARG A 415 40.99 10.67 -2.48
N THR A 416 40.16 11.70 -2.56
CA THR A 416 40.64 13.08 -2.51
C THR A 416 40.18 13.70 -1.19
N PRO A 417 41.11 14.19 -0.35
CA PRO A 417 40.75 14.75 0.95
C PRO A 417 39.99 16.06 0.74
N ARG A 418 38.78 16.16 1.32
CA ARG A 418 38.00 17.38 1.38
C ARG A 418 38.78 18.45 2.17
N ARG A 419 39.28 19.47 1.48
CA ARG A 419 39.73 20.72 2.12
C ARG A 419 38.51 21.46 2.67
N SER A 420 38.41 21.59 3.98
CA SER A 420 37.52 22.55 4.64
C SER A 420 38.06 23.95 4.43
N SER A 421 37.38 24.76 3.62
CA SER A 421 37.71 26.18 3.44
C SER A 421 37.24 26.99 4.65
N PHE A 422 38.12 27.24 5.61
CA PHE A 422 37.97 28.35 6.56
C PHE A 422 38.39 29.64 5.87
N GLY A 423 37.43 30.48 5.53
CA GLY A 423 37.65 31.78 4.89
C GLY A 423 36.36 32.60 4.89
N PRO A 424 36.46 33.94 4.72
CA PRO A 424 35.33 34.85 4.80
C PRO A 424 34.23 34.50 3.78
N LYS A 425 32.97 34.64 4.21
CA LYS A 425 31.77 34.48 3.36
C LYS A 425 31.19 35.84 3.01
N TYR A 426 31.19 36.15 1.72
CA TYR A 426 30.62 37.35 1.12
C TYR A 426 29.13 37.16 0.87
N ILE A 427 28.28 38.04 1.39
CA ILE A 427 26.83 37.98 1.25
C ILE A 427 26.39 38.88 0.11
N TYR A 428 25.75 38.28 -0.90
CA TYR A 428 25.16 38.98 -2.04
C TYR A 428 23.64 38.96 -1.97
N GLN A 429 22.98 40.09 -2.20
CA GLN A 429 21.53 40.20 -2.25
C GLN A 429 21.06 40.32 -3.69
N CYS A 430 20.14 39.45 -4.11
CA CYS A 430 19.52 39.51 -5.43
C CYS A 430 18.74 40.82 -5.59
N SER A 431 19.03 41.58 -6.65
CA SER A 431 18.36 42.86 -6.93
C SER A 431 16.87 42.70 -7.25
N TYR A 432 16.45 41.52 -7.73
CA TYR A 432 15.05 41.21 -8.05
C TYR A 432 14.20 40.77 -6.85
N CYS A 433 14.63 39.75 -6.10
CA CYS A 433 13.81 39.16 -5.02
C CYS A 433 14.28 39.49 -3.61
N GLY A 434 15.39 40.23 -3.45
CA GLY A 434 15.96 40.62 -2.16
C GLY A 434 16.49 39.46 -1.31
N ARG A 435 16.65 38.26 -1.88
CA ARG A 435 17.18 37.08 -1.17
C ARG A 435 18.70 37.16 -1.07
N LYS A 436 19.24 36.81 0.10
CA LYS A 436 20.68 36.89 0.41
C LYS A 436 21.37 35.54 0.21
N PHE A 437 22.54 35.55 -0.41
CA PHE A 437 23.34 34.38 -0.76
C PHE A 437 24.77 34.52 -0.21
N PRO A 438 25.19 33.66 0.73
CA PRO A 438 26.58 33.62 1.16
C PRO A 438 27.43 32.88 0.13
N LYS A 439 28.50 33.50 -0.35
CA LYS A 439 29.48 32.94 -1.28
C LYS A 439 30.88 33.00 -0.67
N SER A 440 31.71 32.01 -0.98
CA SER A 440 33.12 31.96 -0.55
C SER A 440 34.06 32.76 -1.46
N SER A 441 33.54 33.28 -2.58
CA SER A 441 34.27 34.12 -3.53
C SER A 441 33.51 35.43 -3.76
N HIS A 442 34.25 36.50 -4.02
CA HIS A 442 33.72 37.84 -4.23
C HIS A 442 33.20 38.01 -5.67
N ASP A 443 32.13 37.29 -6.01
CA ASP A 443 31.51 37.24 -7.33
C ASP A 443 29.99 37.49 -7.23
N SER A 444 29.49 38.47 -7.99
CA SER A 444 28.10 38.94 -7.99
C SER A 444 27.10 38.05 -8.72
N THR A 445 27.54 36.99 -9.41
CA THR A 445 26.64 36.07 -10.11
C THR A 445 25.83 35.20 -9.15
N LEU A 446 24.54 35.02 -9.43
CA LEU A 446 23.63 34.18 -8.65
C LEU A 446 23.10 33.04 -9.52
N ARG A 447 23.13 31.82 -8.97
CA ARG A 447 22.49 30.65 -9.61
C ARG A 447 20.98 30.85 -9.66
N GLN A 448 20.31 30.10 -10.54
CA GLN A 448 18.87 30.04 -10.57
C GLN A 448 18.33 29.65 -9.19
N HIS A 449 17.45 30.49 -8.68
CA HIS A 449 16.89 30.36 -7.33
C HIS A 449 15.41 30.73 -7.36
N LYS A 450 14.72 30.40 -6.28
CA LYS A 450 13.33 30.80 -6.06
C LYS A 450 13.27 32.08 -5.22
N ASP A 451 12.25 32.89 -5.41
CA ASP A 451 11.97 34.06 -4.57
C ASP A 451 11.47 33.63 -3.17
N LYS A 452 11.05 34.60 -2.34
CA LYS A 452 10.53 34.34 -0.99
C LYS A 452 9.19 33.58 -1.00
N ASN A 453 8.44 33.65 -2.10
CA ASN A 453 7.11 33.05 -2.26
C ASN A 453 7.17 31.69 -2.98
N GLY A 454 8.36 31.22 -3.36
CA GLY A 454 8.58 29.90 -3.96
C GLY A 454 8.55 29.87 -5.49
N TYR A 455 8.40 31.01 -6.16
CA TYR A 455 8.39 31.12 -7.62
C TYR A 455 9.82 31.27 -8.18
N PRO A 456 10.09 30.82 -9.43
CA PRO A 456 11.40 30.99 -10.06
C PRO A 456 11.78 32.47 -10.19
N CYS A 457 12.91 32.88 -9.62
CA CYS A 457 13.40 34.24 -9.72
C CYS A 457 14.25 34.42 -11.00
N GLY A 458 13.93 35.46 -11.77
CA GLY A 458 14.68 35.87 -12.96
C GLY A 458 16.04 36.51 -12.66
N GLY A 459 16.30 36.88 -11.40
CA GLY A 459 17.57 37.49 -10.99
C GLY A 459 18.76 36.53 -11.15
N ARG A 460 19.80 36.98 -11.85
CA ARG A 460 21.07 36.26 -12.06
C ARG A 460 22.28 36.99 -11.50
N TYR A 461 22.08 38.18 -10.95
CA TYR A 461 23.11 39.00 -10.33
C TYR A 461 22.60 39.57 -9.01
N GLY A 462 23.49 39.73 -8.05
CA GLY A 462 23.22 40.38 -6.78
C GLY A 462 24.27 41.43 -6.47
N TYR A 463 23.92 42.40 -5.64
CA TYR A 463 24.87 43.37 -5.13
C TYR A 463 25.43 42.88 -3.79
N TYR A 464 26.69 43.20 -3.55
CA TYR A 464 27.39 42.85 -2.31
C TYR A 464 26.79 43.61 -1.13
N VAL A 465 26.56 42.93 0.00
CA VAL A 465 25.94 43.50 1.19
C VAL A 465 26.90 43.50 2.38
N ASP A 466 27.58 42.39 2.64
CA ASP A 466 28.38 42.22 3.87
C ASP A 466 29.36 41.04 3.76
N THR A 467 30.40 41.00 4.59
CA THR A 467 31.32 39.87 4.73
C THR A 467 31.26 39.32 6.16
N LYS A 468 30.96 38.03 6.28
CA LYS A 468 31.02 37.30 7.55
C LYS A 468 32.32 36.51 7.63
N TYR A 469 33.13 36.79 8.65
CA TYR A 469 34.38 36.07 8.94
C TYR A 469 34.13 34.80 9.74
#